data_AF-A0A967MFX6-F1
#
_entry.id   AF-A0A967MFX6-F1
#
_cell.length_a   1.000
_cell.length_b   1.000
_cell.length_c   1.000
_cell.angle_alpha   90.00
_cell.angle_beta   90.00
_cell.angle_gamma   90.00
#
_symmetry.space_group_name_H-M   'P 1'
#
loop_
_entity.id
_entity.type
_entity.pdbx_description
1 polymer ?
#
loop_
_entity_poly.entity_id
_entity_poly.type
_entity_poly.pdbx_seq_one_letter_code
_entity_poly.pdbx_strand_id
1 'polypeptide(L)'
;YETVGCPIAIDDLQLPVAAPHPGLAADIEIVGLAPSSNLRVGEYPASISALSDQGDLEFIAERIFGGTDERAMARARHGNAVMLTCRPYAGGGEVVTIGTTDWVFGLAEDPAVGRVTANVLDRLR
;
A
#
# COMPACT_ATOMS: atom_id res chain seq x y z
N TYR A 1 -6.53 6.67 -0.38
CA TYR A 1 -5.12 6.31 -0.57
C TYR A 1 -5.05 5.68 -1.94
N GLU A 2 -4.37 6.33 -2.88
CA GLU A 2 -4.39 6.01 -4.32
C GLU A 2 -3.52 4.79 -4.61
N THR A 3 -4.01 3.60 -4.29
CA THR A 3 -3.23 2.38 -4.47
C THR A 3 -4.13 1.17 -4.67
N VAL A 4 -3.71 0.29 -5.58
CA VAL A 4 -4.22 -1.08 -5.67
C VAL A 4 -3.68 -1.96 -4.54
N GLY A 5 -2.54 -1.59 -3.97
CA GLY A 5 -1.91 -2.25 -2.83
C GLY A 5 -1.09 -3.50 -3.18
N CYS A 6 -0.73 -4.24 -2.14
CA CYS A 6 -0.12 -5.56 -2.26
C CYS A 6 -1.22 -6.63 -2.31
N PRO A 7 -1.20 -7.58 -3.26
CA PRO A 7 -2.04 -8.76 -3.16
C PRO A 7 -1.75 -9.50 -1.85
N ILE A 8 -2.77 -9.76 -1.04
CA ILE A 8 -2.61 -10.44 0.24
C ILE A 8 -3.55 -11.64 0.36
N ALA A 9 -3.13 -12.59 1.19
CA ALA A 9 -3.96 -13.64 1.75
C ALA A 9 -3.92 -13.57 3.28
N ILE A 10 -4.81 -14.31 3.94
CA ILE A 10 -4.78 -14.52 5.37
C ILE A 10 -4.36 -15.97 5.60
N ASP A 11 -3.32 -16.18 6.39
CA ASP A 11 -2.81 -17.52 6.70
C ASP A 11 -3.64 -18.23 7.79
N ASP A 12 -3.20 -19.43 8.20
CA ASP A 12 -3.86 -20.22 9.25
C ASP A 12 -3.79 -19.55 10.63
N LEU A 13 -2.82 -18.68 10.86
CA LEU A 13 -2.67 -17.86 12.07
C LEU A 13 -3.45 -16.55 12.02
N GLN A 14 -4.23 -16.32 10.96
CA GLN A 14 -4.98 -15.09 10.72
C GLN A 14 -4.09 -13.86 10.51
N LEU A 15 -2.85 -14.05 10.07
CA LEU A 15 -1.93 -12.97 9.73
C LEU A 15 -2.00 -12.63 8.23
N PRO A 16 -1.84 -11.35 7.85
CA PRO A 16 -1.72 -10.97 6.45
C PRO A 16 -0.39 -11.46 5.89
N VAL A 17 -0.43 -12.19 4.78
CA VAL A 17 0.74 -12.64 4.03
C VAL A 17 0.64 -12.17 2.58
N ALA A 18 1.78 -11.91 1.95
CA ALA A 18 1.80 -11.55 0.53
C ALA A 18 1.29 -12.73 -0.31
N ALA A 19 0.26 -12.48 -1.12
CA ALA A 19 -0.18 -13.47 -2.09
C ALA A 19 0.81 -13.52 -3.26
N PRO A 20 1.12 -14.71 -3.82
CA PRO A 20 2.04 -14.81 -4.94
C PRO A 20 1.61 -13.94 -6.13
N HIS A 21 2.51 -13.09 -6.59
CA HIS A 21 2.28 -12.24 -7.76
C HIS A 21 3.59 -12.06 -8.54
N PRO A 22 3.55 -12.07 -9.89
CA PRO A 22 4.74 -11.80 -10.71
C PRO A 22 5.44 -10.50 -10.29
N GLY A 23 6.75 -10.56 -10.11
CA GLY A 23 7.57 -9.40 -9.72
C GLY A 23 7.64 -9.11 -8.22
N LEU A 24 6.93 -9.87 -7.38
CA LEU A 24 7.16 -9.83 -5.93
C LEU A 24 8.39 -10.65 -5.53
N ALA A 25 9.11 -10.18 -4.51
CA ALA A 25 10.17 -10.94 -3.87
C ALA A 25 9.61 -12.21 -3.22
N ALA A 26 10.42 -13.27 -3.12
CA ALA A 26 10.00 -14.54 -2.55
C ALA A 26 9.84 -14.50 -1.02
N ASP A 27 10.54 -13.59 -0.35
CA ASP A 27 10.65 -13.51 1.11
C ASP A 27 10.06 -12.21 1.66
N ILE A 28 8.78 -11.96 1.36
CA ILE A 28 8.05 -10.79 1.90
C ILE A 28 7.48 -11.13 3.28
N GLU A 29 7.82 -10.32 4.28
CA GLU A 29 7.16 -10.31 5.58
C GLU A 29 6.31 -9.04 5.72
N ILE A 30 5.00 -9.20 5.91
CA ILE A 30 4.09 -8.09 6.19
C ILE A 30 3.99 -7.91 7.70
N VAL A 31 4.32 -6.72 8.19
CA VAL A 31 4.33 -6.38 9.62
C VAL A 31 3.23 -5.39 10.01
N GLY A 32 2.53 -4.83 9.02
CA GLY A 32 1.40 -3.94 9.23
C GLY A 32 0.57 -3.77 7.97
N LEU A 33 -0.73 -3.55 8.14
CA LEU A 33 -1.66 -3.34 7.03
C LEU A 33 -2.69 -2.28 7.40
N ALA A 34 -2.97 -1.39 6.46
CA ALA A 34 -4.11 -0.48 6.49
C ALA A 34 -4.95 -0.66 5.22
N PRO A 35 -6.27 -0.92 5.33
CA PRO A 35 -7.13 -0.96 4.15
C PRO A 35 -7.22 0.41 3.49
N SER A 36 -7.36 0.44 2.17
CA SER A 36 -7.59 1.67 1.42
C SER A 36 -8.77 1.53 0.47
N SER A 37 -9.28 2.68 0.03
CA SER A 37 -10.25 2.75 -1.05
C SER A 37 -9.85 3.87 -2.01
N ASN A 38 -9.99 3.56 -3.30
CA ASN A 38 -9.84 4.53 -4.37
C ASN A 38 -11.21 5.16 -4.64
N LEU A 39 -11.25 6.48 -4.74
CA LEU A 39 -12.48 7.25 -4.81
C LEU A 39 -12.80 7.63 -6.26
N ARG A 40 -14.09 7.61 -6.60
CA ARG A 40 -14.58 8.15 -7.87
C ARG A 40 -14.63 9.66 -7.84
N VAL A 41 -14.72 10.26 -9.02
CA VAL A 41 -15.16 11.66 -9.15
C VAL A 41 -16.47 11.86 -8.40
N GLY A 42 -16.51 12.86 -7.51
CA GLY A 42 -17.68 13.18 -6.68
C GLY A 42 -17.79 12.40 -5.36
N GLU A 43 -16.93 11.40 -5.11
CA GLU A 43 -16.87 10.71 -3.80
C GLU A 43 -15.88 11.37 -2.81
N TYR A 44 -15.01 12.25 -3.30
CA TYR A 44 -14.08 12.97 -2.43
C TYR A 44 -14.81 13.88 -1.43
N PRO A 45 -14.33 13.95 -0.18
CA PRO A 45 -14.80 14.96 0.76
C PRO A 45 -14.64 16.36 0.18
N ALA A 46 -15.59 17.27 0.44
CA ALA A 46 -15.52 18.64 -0.07
C ALA A 46 -14.25 19.41 0.35
N SER A 47 -13.59 18.97 1.42
CA SER A 47 -12.30 19.51 1.89
C SER A 47 -11.09 19.04 1.06
N ILE A 48 -11.27 18.05 0.18
CA ILE A 48 -10.23 17.49 -0.68
C ILE A 48 -10.57 17.86 -2.12
N SER A 49 -9.93 18.93 -2.59
CA SER A 49 -9.96 19.37 -3.99
C SER A 49 -9.08 18.47 -4.85
N ALA A 50 -9.40 17.19 -4.95
CA ALA A 50 -8.78 16.34 -5.97
C ALA A 50 -9.55 16.53 -7.28
N LEU A 51 -8.87 17.08 -8.29
CA LEU A 51 -9.14 17.06 -9.73
C LEU A 51 -10.60 16.75 -10.13
N SER A 52 -11.34 17.79 -10.53
CA SER A 52 -12.74 17.66 -10.95
C SER A 52 -12.96 16.85 -12.23
N ASP A 53 -11.89 16.43 -12.89
CA ASP A 53 -11.91 15.77 -14.20
C ASP A 53 -11.57 14.26 -14.17
N GLN A 54 -10.90 13.75 -13.13
CA GLN A 54 -10.66 12.31 -12.97
C GLN A 54 -10.40 11.91 -11.50
N GLY A 55 -11.09 10.87 -11.01
CA GLY A 55 -10.88 10.28 -9.69
C GLY A 55 -9.86 9.14 -9.73
N ASP A 56 -9.29 8.80 -8.57
CA ASP A 56 -8.31 7.72 -8.40
C ASP A 56 -8.85 6.41 -8.95
N LEU A 57 -10.15 6.16 -8.75
CA LEU A 57 -10.75 4.90 -9.11
C LEU A 57 -10.75 4.71 -10.63
N GLU A 58 -11.23 5.71 -11.38
CA GLU A 58 -11.20 5.69 -12.83
C GLU A 58 -9.77 5.61 -13.36
N PHE A 59 -8.86 6.39 -12.77
CA PHE A 59 -7.45 6.43 -13.17
C PHE A 59 -6.75 5.06 -13.02
N ILE A 60 -6.94 4.40 -11.88
CA ILE A 60 -6.33 3.09 -11.58
C ILE A 60 -6.99 1.99 -12.41
N ALA A 61 -8.31 2.00 -12.56
CA ALA A 61 -9.02 1.00 -13.36
C ALA A 61 -8.53 1.00 -14.81
N GLU A 62 -8.42 2.18 -15.43
CA GLU A 62 -7.95 2.33 -16.80
C GLU A 62 -6.52 1.80 -16.97
N ARG A 63 -5.60 2.21 -16.08
CA ARG A 63 -4.15 1.91 -16.24
C ARG A 63 -3.75 0.51 -15.84
N ILE A 64 -4.35 -0.04 -14.78
CA ILE A 64 -3.95 -1.34 -14.22
C ILE A 64 -4.82 -2.46 -14.76
N PHE A 65 -6.10 -2.20 -15.01
CA PHE A 65 -7.06 -3.22 -15.42
C PHE A 65 -7.56 -3.05 -16.85
N GLY A 66 -7.09 -2.03 -17.57
CA GLY A 66 -7.27 -1.89 -19.01
C GLY A 66 -8.61 -1.29 -19.43
N GLY A 67 -9.35 -0.66 -18.51
CA GLY A 67 -10.61 0.01 -18.84
C GLY A 67 -11.35 0.56 -17.62
N THR A 68 -12.47 1.23 -17.87
CA THR A 68 -13.33 1.83 -16.84
C THR A 68 -14.71 1.17 -16.74
N ASP A 69 -14.81 -0.09 -17.22
CA ASP A 69 -16.02 -0.89 -17.02
C ASP A 69 -16.21 -1.28 -15.53
N GLU A 70 -17.41 -1.73 -15.17
CA GLU A 70 -17.73 -2.06 -13.79
C GLU A 70 -16.83 -3.14 -13.18
N ARG A 71 -16.29 -4.06 -13.99
CA ARG A 71 -15.38 -5.09 -13.51
C ARG A 71 -14.01 -4.51 -13.18
N ALA A 72 -13.47 -3.65 -14.03
CA ALA A 72 -12.21 -2.96 -13.81
C ALA A 72 -12.31 -2.01 -12.60
N MET A 73 -13.41 -1.26 -12.50
CA MET A 73 -13.70 -0.38 -11.36
C MET A 73 -13.82 -1.17 -10.06
N ALA A 74 -14.50 -2.32 -10.05
CA ALA A 74 -14.59 -3.17 -8.86
C ALA A 74 -13.23 -3.69 -8.39
N ARG A 75 -12.35 -4.06 -9.34
CA ARG A 75 -10.97 -4.49 -9.02
C ARG A 75 -10.10 -3.36 -8.49
N ALA A 76 -10.35 -2.13 -8.92
CA ALA A 76 -9.61 -0.95 -8.47
C ALA A 76 -10.17 -0.34 -7.19
N ARG A 77 -11.41 -0.65 -6.77
CA ARG A 77 -12.08 0.02 -5.65
C ARG A 77 -11.35 -0.15 -4.32
N HIS A 78 -10.89 -1.36 -4.06
CA HIS A 78 -10.34 -1.75 -2.77
C HIS A 78 -8.85 -2.01 -2.90
N GLY A 79 -8.08 -1.44 -1.99
CA GLY A 79 -6.64 -1.63 -1.92
C GLY A 79 -6.18 -1.75 -0.48
N ASN A 80 -4.87 -1.73 -0.32
CA ASN A 80 -4.23 -1.70 0.99
C ASN A 80 -2.89 -0.96 0.91
N ALA A 81 -2.48 -0.41 2.04
CA ALA A 81 -1.09 -0.07 2.33
C ALA A 81 -0.54 -1.18 3.22
N VAL A 82 0.63 -1.71 2.87
CA VAL A 82 1.35 -2.69 3.70
C VAL A 82 2.69 -2.11 4.12
N MET A 83 2.99 -2.29 5.40
CA MET A 83 4.34 -2.18 5.91
C MET A 83 4.99 -3.55 5.81
N LEU A 84 6.11 -3.65 5.11
CA LEU A 84 6.77 -4.93 4.83
C LEU A 84 8.28 -4.83 4.82
N THR A 85 8.91 -5.99 4.94
CA THR A 85 10.33 -6.20 4.65
C THR A 85 10.49 -7.27 3.56
N CYS A 86 11.54 -7.19 2.76
CA CYS A 86 11.92 -8.25 1.81
C CYS A 86 13.39 -8.18 1.39
N ARG A 87 13.90 -9.23 0.75
CA ARG A 87 15.21 -9.22 0.08
C ARG A 87 15.01 -9.51 -1.41
N PRO A 88 14.88 -8.46 -2.23
CA PRO A 88 14.55 -8.62 -3.65
C PRO A 88 15.56 -9.47 -4.44
N TYR A 89 16.81 -9.55 -3.97
CA TYR A 89 17.89 -10.29 -4.63
C TYR A 89 18.69 -11.11 -3.62
N ALA A 90 19.08 -12.33 -4.03
CA ALA A 90 19.98 -13.17 -3.24
C ALA A 90 21.33 -12.46 -3.04
N GLY A 91 21.79 -12.39 -1.78
CA GLY A 91 23.01 -11.64 -1.40
C GLY A 91 22.87 -10.11 -1.44
N GLY A 92 21.67 -9.58 -1.72
CA GLY A 92 21.37 -8.16 -1.71
C GLY A 92 20.99 -7.61 -0.33
N GLY A 93 20.68 -6.31 -0.31
CA GLY A 93 20.17 -5.61 0.87
C GLY A 93 18.73 -5.98 1.21
N GLU A 94 18.35 -5.69 2.45
CA GLU A 94 16.96 -5.76 2.92
C GLU A 94 16.26 -4.43 2.59
N VAL A 95 15.05 -4.52 2.06
CA VAL A 95 14.19 -3.37 1.74
C VAL A 95 13.06 -3.33 2.75
N VAL A 96 12.84 -2.16 3.36
CA VAL A 96 11.69 -1.90 4.21
C VAL A 96 10.78 -0.90 3.50
N THR A 97 9.50 -1.24 3.40
CA THR A 97 8.46 -0.36 2.83
C THR A 97 7.43 -0.06 3.91
N ILE A 98 7.01 1.20 3.99
CA ILE A 98 5.98 1.64 4.94
C ILE A 98 4.57 1.62 4.33
N GLY A 99 4.47 1.81 3.01
CA GLY A 99 3.20 1.73 2.27
C GLY A 99 2.34 2.98 2.34
N THR A 100 2.77 4.03 3.06
CA THR A 100 2.08 5.32 3.11
C THR A 100 3.04 6.52 3.22
N THR A 101 2.69 7.63 2.59
CA THR A 101 3.32 8.95 2.69
C THR A 101 2.98 9.60 4.01
N ASP A 102 1.82 9.31 4.57
CA ASP A 102 1.34 9.97 5.79
C ASP A 102 2.19 9.60 7.01
N TRP A 103 2.98 8.53 6.91
CA TRP A 103 3.92 8.11 7.95
C TRP A 103 4.85 9.24 8.39
N VAL A 104 5.31 10.07 7.45
CA VAL A 104 6.27 11.13 7.80
C VAL A 104 5.68 12.21 8.71
N PHE A 105 4.35 12.41 8.69
CA PHE A 105 3.70 13.35 9.58
C PHE A 105 3.76 12.89 11.05
N GLY A 106 3.81 11.58 11.29
CA GLY A 106 3.94 11.02 12.64
C GLY A 106 5.35 11.08 13.22
N LEU A 107 6.40 11.28 12.40
CA LEU A 107 7.79 11.17 12.87
C LEU A 107 8.14 12.15 13.99
N ALA A 108 7.52 13.33 14.02
CA ALA A 108 7.83 14.37 15.00
C ALA A 108 7.10 14.17 16.35
N GLU A 109 5.87 13.70 16.31
CA GLU A 109 4.95 13.76 17.46
C GLU A 109 4.47 12.38 17.93
N ASP A 110 4.48 11.37 17.07
CA ASP A 110 4.03 10.02 17.40
C ASP A 110 5.22 9.14 17.85
N PRO A 111 5.30 8.75 19.14
CA PRO A 111 6.40 7.94 19.65
C PRO A 111 6.48 6.54 19.04
N ALA A 112 5.35 5.97 18.57
CA ALA A 112 5.34 4.65 17.95
C ALA A 112 5.95 4.72 16.54
N VAL A 113 5.56 5.73 15.76
CA VAL A 113 6.14 6.01 14.44
C VAL A 113 7.65 6.23 14.55
N GLY A 114 8.07 7.12 15.47
CA GLY A 114 9.49 7.40 15.71
C GLY A 114 10.27 6.15 16.13
N ARG A 115 9.71 5.32 17.01
CA ARG A 115 10.33 4.06 17.45
C ARG A 115 10.50 3.06 16.30
N VAL A 116 9.46 2.82 15.51
CA VAL A 116 9.53 1.87 14.39
C VAL A 116 10.58 2.32 13.38
N THR A 117 10.60 3.61 13.03
CA THR A 117 11.61 4.16 12.12
C THR A 117 13.03 4.06 12.70
N ALA A 118 13.23 4.38 13.98
CA ALA A 118 14.54 4.23 14.63
C ALA A 118 15.02 2.77 14.61
N ASN A 119 14.16 1.81 14.94
CA ASN A 119 14.50 0.39 14.93
C ASN A 119 14.97 -0.09 13.54
N VAL A 120 14.29 0.36 12.48
CA VAL A 120 14.68 0.04 11.10
C VAL A 120 16.06 0.63 10.78
N LEU A 121 16.27 1.91 11.08
CA LEU A 121 17.53 2.58 10.81
C LEU A 121 18.69 1.96 11.59
N ASP A 122 18.51 1.66 12.88
CA ASP A 122 19.56 1.08 13.72
C ASP A 122 19.92 -0.35 13.31
N ARG A 123 18.97 -1.12 12.78
CA ARG A 123 19.23 -2.47 12.27
C ARG A 123 19.94 -2.48 10.90
N LEU A 124 19.68 -1.49 10.05
CA LEU A 124 20.16 -1.44 8.66
C LEU A 124 21.37 -0.53 8.43
N ARG A 125 21.87 0.13 9.49
CA ARG A 125 23.09 0.94 9.47
C ARG A 125 24.37 0.10 9.43
#